data_AF-A0A167IXI6-F1
#
_entry.id   AF-A0A167IXI6-F1
#
_cell.length_a   1.000
_cell.length_b   1.000
_cell.length_c   1.000
_cell.angle_alpha   90.00
_cell.angle_beta   90.00
_cell.angle_gamma   90.00
#
_symmetry.space_group_name_H-M   'P 1'
#
loop_
_entity.id
_entity.type
_entity.pdbx_description
1 polymer ?
#
loop_
_entity_poly.entity_id
_entity_poly.type
_entity_poly.pdbx_seq_one_letter_code
_entity_poly.pdbx_strand_id
1 'polypeptide(L)'
;QDVFSMTYLWLKAGHIIFMVFWMAGLFILPRQMLYLYPYDADAPETAVWKDRIGKLRHIILTPSLIVVWVLGFALAGTIGAFSQGWFHAKLLLVLLM
;
A
#
# COMPACT_ATOMS: atom_id res chain seq x y z
N GLN A 1 18.46 -2.16 26.33
CA GLN A 1 17.72 -1.15 25.52
C GLN A 1 17.91 -1.40 24.02
N ASP A 2 18.88 -2.23 23.60
CA ASP A 2 19.21 -2.47 22.19
C ASP A 2 18.19 -3.30 21.42
N VAL A 3 17.50 -4.24 22.07
CA VAL A 3 16.50 -5.10 21.41
C VAL A 3 15.33 -4.27 20.89
N PHE A 4 14.83 -3.30 21.66
CA PHE A 4 13.75 -2.41 21.24
C PHE A 4 14.17 -1.49 20.08
N SER A 5 15.43 -1.04 20.08
CA SER A 5 16.01 -0.26 18.97
C SER A 5 16.10 -1.09 17.69
N MET A 6 16.59 -2.32 17.78
CA MET A 6 16.68 -3.23 16.64
C MET A 6 15.29 -3.58 16.08
N THR A 7 14.33 -3.94 16.94
CA THR A 7 12.95 -4.24 16.51
C THR A 7 12.30 -3.04 15.83
N TYR A 8 12.48 -1.83 16.37
CA TYR A 8 11.97 -0.60 15.76
C TYR A 8 12.56 -0.36 14.37
N LEU A 9 13.87 -0.54 14.19
CA LEU A 9 14.53 -0.40 12.89
C LEU A 9 14.01 -1.41 11.87
N TRP A 10 13.80 -2.67 12.28
CA TRP A 10 13.23 -3.70 11.43
C TRP A 10 11.78 -3.42 11.05
N LEU A 11 10.94 -2.96 11.98
CA LEU A 11 9.57 -2.55 11.71
C LEU A 11 9.53 -1.37 10.73
N LYS A 12 10.39 -0.36 10.95
CA LYS A 12 10.49 0.81 10.06
C LYS A 12 10.97 0.40 8.67
N ALA A 13 12.00 -0.44 8.58
CA ALA A 13 12.51 -0.95 7.31
C ALA A 13 11.43 -1.74 6.57
N GLY A 14 10.74 -2.67 7.24
CA GLY A 14 9.63 -3.43 6.68
C GLY A 14 8.52 -2.51 6.15
N HIS A 15 8.08 -1.54 6.96
CA HIS A 15 7.03 -0.59 6.56
C HIS A 15 7.41 0.18 5.29
N ILE A 16 8.65 0.68 5.21
CA ILE A 16 9.14 1.41 4.03
C ILE A 16 9.24 0.49 2.80
N ILE A 17 9.75 -0.73 2.96
CA ILE A 17 9.89 -1.69 1.85
C ILE A 17 8.53 -2.01 1.23
N PHE A 18 7.51 -2.32 2.06
CA PHE A 18 6.17 -2.60 1.56
C PHE A 18 5.48 -1.36 0.98
N MET A 19 5.77 -0.17 1.51
CA MET A 19 5.29 1.08 0.94
C MET A 19 5.87 1.32 -0.45
N VAL A 20 7.16 1.03 -0.66
CA VAL A 20 7.79 1.10 -1.99
C VAL A 20 7.20 0.07 -2.95
N PHE A 21 6.94 -1.17 -2.50
CA PHE A 21 6.25 -2.16 -3.35
C PHE A 21 4.85 -1.70 -3.76
N TRP A 22 4.10 -1.11 -2.83
CA TRP A 22 2.78 -0.56 -3.13
C TRP A 22 2.87 0.59 -4.14
N MET A 23 3.80 1.53 -3.93
CA MET A 23 4.07 2.63 -4.87
C MET A 23 4.46 2.13 -6.25
N ALA A 24 5.33 1.12 -6.34
CA ALA A 24 5.72 0.49 -7.61
C ALA A 24 4.49 -0.14 -8.31
N GLY A 25 3.62 -0.82 -7.57
CA GLY A 25 2.36 -1.34 -8.09
C GLY A 25 1.45 -0.24 -8.66
N LEU A 26 1.38 0.92 -8.00
CA LEU A 26 0.59 2.06 -8.47
C LEU A 26 1.15 2.65 -9.77
N PHE A 27 2.46 2.61 -10.00
CA PHE A 27 3.05 3.05 -11.27
C PHE A 27 2.82 2.04 -12.42
N ILE A 28 2.63 0.75 -12.11
CA ILE A 28 2.30 -0.27 -13.11
C ILE A 28 0.84 -0.15 -13.56
N LEU A 29 -0.06 0.27 -12.67
CA LEU A 29 -1.49 0.40 -12.97
C LEU A 29 -1.81 1.33 -14.17
N PRO A 30 -1.38 2.61 -14.23
CA PRO A 30 -1.68 3.50 -15.35
C PRO A 30 -1.06 2.98 -16.65
N ARG A 31 0.10 2.32 -16.58
CA ARG A 31 0.70 1.64 -17.75
C ARG A 31 -0.22 0.56 -18.30
N GLN A 32 -0.85 -0.25 -17.45
CA GLN A 32 -1.81 -1.26 -17.90
C GLN A 32 -3.09 -0.61 -18.46
N MET A 33 -3.55 0.49 -17.86
CA MET A 33 -4.72 1.23 -18.35
C MET A 33 -4.48 1.87 -19.73
N LEU A 34 -3.25 2.33 -20.01
CA LEU A 34 -2.87 2.78 -21.36
C LEU A 34 -2.96 1.66 -22.40
N TYR A 35 -2.63 0.42 -22.05
CA TYR A 35 -2.80 -0.71 -22.97
C TYR A 35 -4.27 -1.12 -23.13
N LEU A 36 -5.13 -0.80 -22.16
CA LEU A 36 -6.58 -1.05 -22.28
C LEU A 36 -7.29 0.02 -23.11
N TYR A 37 -6.82 1.27 -23.06
CA TYR A 37 -7.45 2.43 -23.70
C TYR A 37 -7.86 2.26 -25.18
N PRO A 38 -7.07 1.63 -26.08
CA PRO A 38 -7.43 1.55 -27.51
C PRO A 38 -8.52 0.53 -27.82
N TYR A 39 -8.95 -0.30 -26.86
CA TYR A 39 -9.91 -1.37 -27.09
C TYR A 39 -11.32 -0.97 -26.64
N ASP A 40 -12.31 -1.31 -27.45
CA ASP A 40 -13.72 -1.16 -27.07
C ASP A 40 -14.10 -2.07 -25.90
N ALA A 41 -15.18 -1.72 -25.20
CA ALA A 41 -15.63 -2.43 -24.00
C ALA A 41 -15.91 -3.93 -24.24
N ASP A 42 -16.34 -4.28 -25.45
CA ASP A 42 -16.77 -5.62 -25.87
C ASP A 42 -15.66 -6.43 -26.55
N ALA A 43 -14.47 -5.86 -26.74
CA ALA A 43 -13.34 -6.55 -27.35
C ALA A 43 -12.83 -7.70 -26.45
N PRO A 44 -12.49 -8.88 -27.00
CA PRO A 44 -11.90 -9.97 -26.23
C PRO A 44 -10.64 -9.55 -25.44
N GLU A 45 -9.83 -8.65 -26.01
CA GLU A 45 -8.60 -8.12 -25.42
C GLU A 45 -8.88 -7.31 -24.15
N THR A 46 -10.02 -6.60 -24.09
CA THR A 46 -10.45 -5.83 -22.92
C THR A 46 -10.62 -6.73 -21.70
N ALA A 47 -11.14 -7.94 -21.86
CA ALA A 47 -11.29 -8.90 -20.76
C ALA A 47 -9.92 -9.34 -20.21
N VAL A 48 -8.94 -9.58 -21.09
CA VAL A 48 -7.57 -9.96 -20.71
C VAL A 48 -6.88 -8.86 -19.92
N TRP A 49 -6.99 -7.60 -20.37
CA TRP A 49 -6.38 -6.47 -19.67
C TRP A 49 -7.07 -6.18 -18.33
N LYS A 50 -8.40 -6.29 -18.26
CA LYS A 50 -9.15 -6.19 -16.99
C LYS A 50 -8.72 -7.26 -15.98
N ASP A 51 -8.53 -8.50 -16.43
CA ASP A 51 -8.00 -9.58 -15.57
C ASP A 51 -6.58 -9.26 -15.06
N ARG A 52 -5.70 -8.76 -15.93
CA ARG A 52 -4.34 -8.34 -15.52
C ARG A 52 -4.35 -7.23 -14.47
N ILE A 53 -5.21 -6.22 -14.64
CA ILE A 53 -5.39 -5.14 -13.66
C ILE A 53 -5.95 -5.70 -12.36
N GLY A 54 -6.92 -6.61 -12.42
CA GLY A 54 -7.48 -7.30 -11.26
C GLY A 54 -6.42 -8.10 -10.49
N LYS A 55 -5.55 -8.82 -11.20
CA LYS A 55 -4.42 -9.56 -10.63
C LYS A 55 -3.39 -8.65 -9.99
N LEU A 56 -3.00 -7.55 -10.66
CA LEU A 56 -2.10 -6.55 -10.07
C LEU A 56 -2.68 -6.01 -8.76
N ARG A 57 -3.98 -5.69 -8.74
CA ARG A 57 -4.67 -5.22 -7.55
C ARG A 57 -4.63 -6.25 -6.43
N HIS A 58 -5.06 -7.48 -6.71
CA HIS A 58 -5.26 -8.50 -5.67
C HIS A 58 -3.95 -9.14 -5.18
N ILE A 59 -2.94 -9.26 -6.03
CA ILE A 59 -1.67 -9.94 -5.73
C ILE A 59 -0.62 -8.99 -5.17
N ILE A 60 -0.59 -7.74 -5.64
CA ILE A 60 0.46 -6.77 -5.26
C ILE A 60 -0.12 -5.65 -4.42
N LEU A 61 -1.08 -4.87 -4.94
CA LEU A 61 -1.53 -3.64 -4.29
C LEU A 61 -2.24 -3.89 -2.96
N THR A 62 -3.27 -4.74 -2.95
CA THR A 62 -4.05 -5.02 -1.74
C THR A 62 -3.20 -5.61 -0.61
N PRO A 63 -2.39 -6.68 -0.81
CA PRO A 63 -1.60 -7.24 0.28
C PRO A 63 -0.48 -6.29 0.73
N SER A 64 0.20 -5.58 -0.18
CA SER A 64 1.22 -4.60 0.23
C SER A 64 0.62 -3.48 1.06
N LEU A 65 -0.55 -2.95 0.68
CA LEU A 65 -1.25 -1.93 1.46
C LEU A 65 -1.60 -2.42 2.87
N ILE A 66 -2.14 -3.64 2.99
CA ILE A 66 -2.48 -4.24 4.28
C ILE A 66 -1.23 -4.35 5.16
N VAL A 67 -0.12 -4.86 4.62
CA VAL A 67 1.13 -5.01 5.37
C VAL A 67 1.70 -3.65 5.80
N VAL A 68 1.64 -2.63 4.94
CA VAL A 68 2.05 -1.25 5.29
C VAL A 68 1.26 -0.74 6.48
N TRP A 69 -0.07 -0.88 6.46
CA TRP A 69 -0.92 -0.45 7.57
C TRP A 69 -0.64 -1.22 8.87
N VAL A 70 -0.52 -2.54 8.81
CA VAL A 70 -0.21 -3.37 9.98
C VAL A 70 1.14 -2.96 10.59
N LEU A 71 2.18 -2.82 9.77
CA LEU A 71 3.50 -2.39 10.24
C LEU A 71 3.48 -0.93 10.74
N GLY A 72 2.68 -0.07 10.12
CA GLY A 72 2.52 1.33 10.52
C GLY A 72 1.86 1.46 11.90
N PHE A 73 0.81 0.68 12.17
CA PHE A 73 0.18 0.62 13.49
C PHE A 73 1.10 0.01 14.55
N ALA A 74 1.83 -1.05 14.20
CA ALA A 74 2.85 -1.61 15.09
C ALA A 74 3.91 -0.55 15.45
N LEU A 75 4.38 0.23 14.47
CA LEU A 75 5.33 1.33 14.70
C LEU A 75 4.73 2.40 15.62
N ALA A 76 3.49 2.82 15.37
CA ALA A 76 2.77 3.80 16.19
C ALA A 76 2.64 3.35 17.65
N GLY A 77 2.44 2.04 17.88
CA GLY A 77 2.46 1.44 19.21
C GLY A 77 3.84 1.51 19.87
N THR A 78 4.91 1.17 19.15
CA THR A 78 6.27 1.17 19.70
C THR A 78 6.78 2.55 20.12
N ILE A 79 6.36 3.61 19.43
CA ILE A 79 6.76 5.00 19.73
C ILE A 79 5.78 5.73 20.66
N GLY A 80 4.69 5.05 21.09
CA GLY A 80 3.63 5.67 21.88
C GLY A 80 2.89 6.78 21.14
N ALA A 81 2.83 6.76 19.80
CA ALA A 81 2.17 7.81 19.01
C ALA A 81 0.66 7.91 19.30
N PHE A 82 0.04 6.83 19.79
CA PHE A 82 -1.34 6.83 20.26
C PHE A 82 -1.59 7.70 21.50
N SER A 83 -0.57 8.25 22.16
CA SER A 83 -0.77 9.29 23.18
C SER A 83 -0.63 10.71 22.61
N GLN A 84 -0.25 10.84 21.34
CA GLN A 84 0.04 12.11 20.68
C GLN A 84 -1.15 12.54 19.82
N GLY A 85 -1.67 13.75 20.08
CA GLY A 85 -2.86 14.28 19.38
C GLY A 85 -2.68 14.39 17.86
N TRP A 86 -1.45 14.67 17.36
CA TRP A 86 -1.20 14.78 15.92
C TRP A 86 -1.40 13.46 15.17
N PHE A 87 -1.17 12.32 15.81
CA PHE A 87 -1.33 11.02 15.19
C PHE A 87 -2.82 10.73 14.92
N HIS A 88 -3.68 11.04 15.88
CA HIS A 88 -5.13 10.95 15.72
C HIS A 88 -5.64 11.90 14.64
N ALA A 89 -5.16 13.15 14.61
CA ALA A 89 -5.54 14.12 13.58
C ALA A 89 -5.20 13.61 12.17
N LYS A 90 -4.01 13.02 11.99
CA LYS A 90 -3.61 12.43 10.69
C LYS A 90 -4.46 11.22 10.33
N LEU A 91 -4.73 10.31 11.26
CA LEU A 91 -5.57 9.13 10.98
C LEU A 91 -7.00 9.52 10.61
N LEU A 92 -7.58 10.50 11.30
CA LEU A 92 -8.93 10.99 11.04
C LEU A 92 -9.02 11.60 9.63
N LEU A 93 -8.00 12.34 9.22
CA LEU A 93 -7.91 12.91 7.88
C LEU A 93 -7.78 11.84 6.79
N VAL A 94 -6.99 10.79 7.03
CA VAL A 94 -6.86 9.65 6.09
C VAL A 94 -8.16 8.85 5.96
N LEU A 95 -8.96 8.73 7.02
CA LEU A 95 -10.25 8.04 6.99
C LEU A 95 -11.38 8.85 6.34
N LEU A 96 -11.27 10.18 6.35
CA LEU A 96 -12.26 11.09 5.77
C LEU A 96 -12.13 11.26 4.25
N MET A 97 -10.96 10.95 3.66
CA MET A 97 -10.72 10.99 2.21
C MET A 97 -11.06 9.66 1.55
#